data_AF-A0A7R9E486-F1
#
_entry.id   AF-A0A7R9E486-F1
#
_cell.length_a   1.000
_cell.length_b   1.000
_cell.length_c   1.000
_cell.angle_alpha   90.00
_cell.angle_beta   90.00
_cell.angle_gamma   90.00
#
_symmetry.space_group_name_H-M   'P 1'
#
loop_
_entity.id
_entity.type
_entity.pdbx_description
1 polymer ?
#
loop_
_entity_poly.entity_id
_entity_poly.type
_entity_poly.pdbx_seq_one_letter_code
_entity_poly.pdbx_strand_id
1 'polypeptide(L)'
;MLTPEHSIEIQNNIGADIVMQLDDVVRTTITGPRVEEAMYRTTRWLDRCLKAHKNPETQNIFPIVQGGLNIELRTRSALQLTKREVNGFAIGGLSGGESKDDFWKMVHLSTDILPEQKPRYLMGVGFAADLVVCCALGVDMFDCVFPTRTAVST
;
A
#
# COMPACT_ATOMS: atom_id res chain seq x y z
N MET A 1 8.76 18.55 -8.49
CA MET A 1 8.86 17.09 -8.26
C MET A 1 8.39 16.83 -6.83
N LEU A 2 7.49 15.89 -6.62
CA LEU A 2 6.94 15.60 -5.28
C LEU A 2 7.99 14.82 -4.45
N THR A 3 8.24 15.25 -3.22
CA THR A 3 9.12 14.56 -2.26
C THR A 3 8.31 13.97 -1.11
N PRO A 4 8.84 12.99 -0.35
CA PRO A 4 8.20 12.47 0.86
C PRO A 4 7.76 13.57 1.83
N GLU A 5 8.64 14.54 2.12
CA GLU A 5 8.36 15.62 3.07
C GLU A 5 7.23 16.53 2.56
N HIS A 6 7.28 16.89 1.27
CA HIS A 6 6.27 17.76 0.68
C HIS A 6 4.91 17.05 0.54
N SER A 7 4.90 15.74 0.26
CA SER A 7 3.68 14.94 0.25
C SER A 7 3.02 14.88 1.62
N ILE A 8 3.80 14.71 2.69
CA ILE A 8 3.28 14.72 4.07
C ILE A 8 2.80 16.12 4.47
N GLU A 9 3.54 17.17 4.11
CA GLU A 9 3.13 18.55 4.35
C GLU A 9 1.75 18.85 3.73
N ILE A 10 1.55 18.47 2.48
CA ILE A 10 0.26 18.63 1.78
C ILE A 10 -0.85 17.89 2.52
N GLN A 11 -0.64 16.62 2.88
CA GLN A 11 -1.65 15.80 3.57
C GLN A 11 -1.95 16.31 4.99
N ASN A 12 -0.94 16.87 5.69
CA ASN A 12 -1.17 17.54 6.97
C ASN A 12 -2.03 18.79 6.81
N ASN A 13 -1.79 19.60 5.78
CA ASN A 13 -2.55 20.83 5.51
C ASN A 13 -3.99 20.56 5.04
N ILE A 14 -4.22 19.47 4.29
CA ILE A 14 -5.56 19.05 3.88
C ILE A 14 -6.36 18.51 5.08
N GLY A 15 -5.70 18.11 6.16
CA GLY A 15 -6.36 17.54 7.33
C GLY A 15 -6.80 16.09 7.13
N ALA A 16 -6.07 15.30 6.34
CA ALA A 16 -6.38 13.89 6.12
C ALA A 16 -6.30 13.06 7.42
N ASP A 17 -7.33 12.29 7.76
CA ASP A 17 -7.32 11.43 8.95
C ASP A 17 -6.33 10.25 8.82
N ILE A 18 -6.13 9.77 7.58
CA ILE A 18 -5.14 8.75 7.24
C ILE A 18 -4.25 9.32 6.13
N VAL A 19 -2.99 9.53 6.49
CA VAL A 19 -1.92 9.98 5.60
C VAL A 19 -1.26 8.75 4.97
N MET A 20 -1.20 8.73 3.65
CA MET A 20 -0.47 7.69 2.92
C MET A 20 0.98 8.11 2.77
N GLN A 21 1.93 7.22 3.06
CA GLN A 21 3.33 7.51 2.73
C GLN A 21 3.48 7.72 1.22
N LEU A 22 4.44 8.56 0.81
CA LEU A 22 4.83 8.58 -0.59
C LEU A 22 5.66 7.33 -0.89
N ASP A 23 5.33 6.64 -1.99
CA ASP A 23 6.04 5.45 -2.46
C ASP A 23 6.50 5.57 -3.92
N ASP A 24 7.37 4.64 -4.32
CA ASP A 24 7.84 4.51 -5.70
C ASP A 24 7.14 3.33 -6.37
N VAL A 25 6.09 3.63 -7.12
CA VAL A 25 5.24 2.61 -7.74
C VAL A 25 5.84 2.13 -9.06
N VAL A 26 5.91 0.80 -9.21
CA VAL A 26 6.22 0.13 -10.48
C VAL A 26 5.01 -0.68 -10.93
N ARG A 27 4.82 -0.82 -12.25
CA ARG A 27 3.79 -1.71 -12.78
C ARG A 27 4.09 -3.15 -12.33
N THR A 28 3.06 -3.91 -12.00
CA THR A 28 3.19 -5.29 -11.50
C THR A 28 3.88 -6.24 -12.47
N THR A 29 3.77 -5.96 -13.77
CA THR A 29 4.39 -6.74 -14.86
C THR A 29 5.85 -6.40 -15.12
N ILE A 30 6.40 -5.34 -14.50
CA ILE A 30 7.84 -5.04 -14.60
C ILE A 30 8.62 -6.06 -13.77
N THR A 31 9.66 -6.61 -14.37
CA THR A 31 10.60 -7.54 -13.72
C THR A 31 12.01 -6.94 -13.66
N GLY A 32 12.85 -7.46 -12.76
CA GLY A 32 14.27 -7.12 -12.68
C GLY A 32 14.60 -6.00 -11.67
N PRO A 33 15.80 -5.39 -11.76
CA PRO A 33 16.36 -4.54 -10.72
C PRO A 33 15.52 -3.32 -10.34
N ARG A 34 14.68 -2.84 -11.26
CA ARG A 34 13.81 -1.69 -11.03
C ARG A 34 12.80 -1.92 -9.90
N VAL A 35 12.30 -3.16 -9.75
CA VAL A 35 11.35 -3.52 -8.69
C VAL A 35 12.01 -3.47 -7.32
N GLU A 36 13.22 -4.02 -7.23
CA GLU A 36 14.03 -3.99 -6.01
C GLU A 36 14.39 -2.55 -5.61
N GLU A 37 14.83 -1.74 -6.59
CA GLU A 37 15.12 -0.33 -6.37
C GLU A 37 13.90 0.43 -5.85
N ALA A 38 12.73 0.21 -6.45
CA ALA A 38 11.46 0.84 -6.06
C ALA A 38 11.08 0.48 -4.61
N MET A 39 11.17 -0.81 -4.27
CA MET A 39 10.84 -1.33 -2.95
C MET A 39 11.76 -0.74 -1.88
N TYR A 40 13.07 -0.70 -2.12
CA TYR A 40 14.00 -0.10 -1.16
C TYR A 40 13.85 1.41 -1.05
N ARG A 41 13.58 2.10 -2.17
CA ARG A 41 13.33 3.55 -2.15
C ARG A 41 12.09 3.87 -1.33
N THR A 42 11.00 3.15 -1.55
CA THR A 42 9.76 3.22 -0.76
C THR A 42 10.04 3.01 0.73
N THR A 43 10.82 1.98 1.07
CA THR A 43 11.19 1.70 2.47
C THR A 43 11.98 2.85 3.10
N ARG A 44 12.95 3.45 2.38
CA ARG A 44 13.70 4.62 2.87
C ARG A 44 12.83 5.87 2.98
N TRP A 45 11.81 6.00 2.14
CA TRP A 45 10.90 7.14 2.17
C TRP A 45 9.95 7.10 3.36
N LEU A 46 9.62 5.93 3.91
CA LEU A 46 8.85 5.83 5.16
C LEU A 46 9.50 6.66 6.28
N ASP A 47 10.80 6.47 6.54
CA ASP A 47 11.48 7.17 7.64
C ASP A 47 11.45 8.70 7.44
N ARG A 48 11.50 9.15 6.18
CA ARG A 48 11.37 10.57 5.82
C ARG A 48 9.94 11.07 6.02
N CYS A 49 8.94 10.28 5.65
CA CYS A 49 7.54 10.59 5.87
C CYS A 49 7.21 10.71 7.36
N LEU A 50 7.66 9.73 8.17
CA LEU A 50 7.46 9.74 9.63
C LEU A 50 8.10 10.98 10.27
N LYS A 51 9.32 11.34 9.85
CA LYS A 51 10.00 12.54 10.36
C LYS A 51 9.30 13.84 9.96
N ALA A 52 8.69 13.88 8.77
CA ALA A 52 7.98 15.06 8.28
C ALA A 52 6.58 15.23 8.89
N HIS A 53 6.03 14.18 9.50
CA HIS A 53 4.68 14.17 10.03
C HIS A 53 4.54 15.03 11.28
N LYS A 54 3.62 16.01 11.25
CA LYS A 54 3.48 17.00 12.34
C LYS A 54 2.30 16.75 13.29
N ASN A 55 1.36 15.89 12.93
CA ASN A 55 0.08 15.74 13.64
C ASN A 55 -0.22 14.28 14.08
N PRO A 56 0.71 13.57 14.75
CA PRO A 56 0.56 12.14 15.03
C PRO A 56 -0.62 11.78 15.96
N GLU A 57 -1.14 12.74 16.72
CA GLU A 57 -2.28 12.54 17.63
C GLU A 57 -3.64 12.53 16.91
N THR A 58 -3.71 13.10 15.69
CA THR A 58 -4.97 13.28 14.95
C THR A 58 -4.93 12.71 13.54
N GLN A 59 -3.75 12.43 13.01
CA GLN A 59 -3.57 11.91 11.66
C GLN A 59 -2.73 10.63 11.73
N ASN A 60 -3.28 9.54 11.24
CA ASN A 60 -2.60 8.26 11.15
C ASN A 60 -1.67 8.22 9.93
N ILE A 61 -0.64 7.37 9.94
CA ILE A 61 0.19 7.13 8.76
C ILE A 61 0.26 5.66 8.37
N PHE A 62 -0.01 5.37 7.09
CA PHE A 62 0.00 4.02 6.54
C PHE A 62 1.17 3.87 5.56
N PRO A 63 2.23 3.11 5.93
CA PRO A 63 3.22 2.65 4.99
C PRO A 63 2.64 1.67 3.96
N ILE A 64 3.25 1.62 2.78
CA ILE A 64 2.79 0.84 1.63
C ILE A 64 3.81 -0.27 1.33
N VAL A 65 3.37 -1.52 1.44
CA VAL A 65 4.13 -2.70 1.02
C VAL A 65 4.25 -2.69 -0.51
N GLN A 66 5.49 -2.76 -0.98
CA GLN A 66 5.87 -2.84 -2.39
C GLN A 66 6.71 -4.10 -2.65
N GLY A 67 7.06 -4.35 -3.91
CA GLY A 67 7.85 -5.52 -4.32
C GLY A 67 7.30 -6.28 -5.53
N GLY A 68 6.23 -5.78 -6.15
CA GLY A 68 5.59 -6.41 -7.30
C GLY A 68 5.12 -7.83 -6.98
N LEU A 69 5.33 -8.75 -7.93
CA LEU A 69 5.02 -10.19 -7.81
C LEU A 69 6.20 -11.02 -7.28
N ASN A 70 7.25 -10.38 -6.76
CA ASN A 70 8.41 -11.08 -6.20
C ASN A 70 8.20 -11.34 -4.71
N ILE A 71 8.10 -12.63 -4.34
CA ILE A 71 7.89 -13.09 -2.96
C ILE A 71 8.93 -12.51 -2.01
N GLU A 72 10.22 -12.64 -2.33
CA GLU A 72 11.30 -12.20 -1.45
C GLU A 72 11.29 -10.69 -1.21
N LEU A 73 11.06 -9.90 -2.27
CA LEU A 73 11.01 -8.44 -2.16
C LEU A 73 9.79 -7.98 -1.36
N ARG A 74 8.63 -8.61 -1.58
CA ARG A 74 7.39 -8.28 -0.86
C ARG A 74 7.48 -8.67 0.62
N THR A 75 8.01 -9.86 0.92
CA THR A 75 8.32 -10.28 2.29
C THR A 75 9.29 -9.32 2.96
N ARG A 76 10.38 -8.94 2.28
CA ARG A 76 11.35 -7.98 2.81
C ARG A 76 10.71 -6.61 3.05
N SER A 77 9.89 -6.12 2.12
CA SER A 77 9.18 -4.86 2.29
C SER A 77 8.31 -4.89 3.53
N ALA A 78 7.40 -5.87 3.65
CA ALA A 78 6.52 -6.01 4.81
C ALA A 78 7.32 -6.06 6.13
N LEU A 79 8.33 -6.93 6.23
CA LEU A 79 9.17 -7.05 7.44
C LEU A 79 9.97 -5.79 7.78
N GLN A 80 10.31 -4.94 6.80
CA GLN A 80 11.01 -3.68 7.08
C GLN A 80 10.05 -2.59 7.57
N LEU A 81 8.83 -2.54 7.02
CA LEU A 81 7.82 -1.56 7.41
C LEU A 81 7.30 -1.85 8.83
N THR A 82 7.15 -3.13 9.21
CA THR A 82 6.69 -3.52 10.56
C THR A 82 7.66 -3.16 11.69
N LYS A 83 8.89 -2.76 11.37
CA LYS A 83 9.85 -2.26 12.38
C LYS A 83 9.56 -0.84 12.85
N ARG A 84 8.62 -0.14 12.21
CA ARG A 84 8.23 1.22 12.56
C ARG A 84 6.88 1.19 13.27
N GLU A 85 6.71 2.06 14.26
CA GLU A 85 5.42 2.27 14.90
C GLU A 85 4.54 3.14 14.00
N VAL A 86 3.52 2.49 13.43
CA VAL A 86 2.52 3.07 12.51
C VAL A 86 1.13 2.55 12.86
N ASN A 87 0.09 3.21 12.38
CA ASN A 87 -1.29 2.92 12.77
C ASN A 87 -1.99 1.88 11.88
N GLY A 88 -1.39 1.52 10.75
CA GLY A 88 -1.91 0.56 9.78
C GLY A 88 -0.93 0.33 8.65
N PHE A 89 -1.28 -0.55 7.72
CA PHE A 89 -0.43 -0.87 6.58
C PHE A 89 -1.26 -0.95 5.31
N ALA A 90 -0.69 -0.46 4.22
CA ALA A 90 -1.27 -0.59 2.91
C ALA A 90 -0.51 -1.63 2.08
N ILE A 91 -1.23 -2.28 1.18
CA ILE A 91 -0.72 -3.25 0.22
C ILE A 91 -0.85 -2.59 -1.16
N GLY A 92 0.29 -2.16 -1.70
CA GLY A 92 0.36 -1.42 -2.95
C GLY A 92 0.87 -2.27 -4.11
N GLY A 93 0.70 -1.72 -5.32
CA GLY A 93 1.24 -2.30 -6.54
C GLY A 93 0.71 -3.70 -6.83
N LEU A 94 -0.61 -3.90 -6.70
CA LEU A 94 -1.33 -5.15 -7.01
C LEU A 94 -2.66 -4.89 -7.78
N SER A 95 -2.61 -3.98 -8.75
CA SER A 95 -3.75 -3.66 -9.63
C SER A 95 -3.29 -3.29 -11.05
N GLY A 96 -2.16 -3.86 -11.48
CA GLY A 96 -1.41 -3.43 -12.66
C GLY A 96 -1.49 -4.34 -13.89
N GLY A 97 -2.32 -5.38 -13.85
CA GLY A 97 -2.55 -6.30 -14.99
C GLY A 97 -2.03 -7.73 -14.79
N GLU A 98 -1.70 -8.11 -13.56
CA GLU A 98 -1.34 -9.46 -13.15
C GLU A 98 -2.51 -10.46 -13.21
N SER A 99 -2.18 -11.76 -13.17
CA SER A 99 -3.17 -12.82 -13.04
C SER A 99 -3.83 -12.80 -11.65
N LYS A 100 -5.06 -13.34 -11.54
CA LYS A 100 -5.76 -13.47 -10.25
C LYS A 100 -5.01 -14.36 -9.26
N ASP A 101 -4.39 -15.43 -9.76
CA ASP A 101 -3.61 -16.34 -8.92
C ASP A 101 -2.39 -15.65 -8.32
N ASP A 102 -1.66 -14.85 -9.11
CA ASP A 102 -0.50 -14.11 -8.61
C ASP A 102 -0.92 -12.99 -7.66
N PHE A 103 -1.99 -12.28 -8.01
CA PHE A 103 -2.60 -11.24 -7.18
C PHE A 103 -2.95 -11.78 -5.78
N TRP A 104 -3.76 -12.84 -5.68
CA TRP A 104 -4.18 -13.39 -4.38
C TRP A 104 -3.01 -13.96 -3.58
N LYS A 105 -2.03 -14.60 -4.23
CA LYS A 105 -0.80 -15.05 -3.56
C LYS A 105 -0.04 -13.89 -2.92
N MET A 106 0.10 -12.76 -3.62
CA MET A 106 0.80 -11.59 -3.10
C MET A 106 0.02 -10.88 -1.99
N VAL A 107 -1.31 -10.83 -2.09
CA VAL A 107 -2.17 -10.32 -1.02
C VAL A 107 -2.00 -11.18 0.24
N HIS A 108 -2.18 -12.50 0.12
CA HIS A 108 -2.05 -13.43 1.25
C HIS A 108 -0.67 -13.36 1.90
N LEU A 109 0.40 -13.34 1.10
CA LEU A 109 1.77 -13.19 1.61
C LEU A 109 1.94 -11.89 2.41
N SER A 110 1.33 -10.79 1.95
CA SER A 110 1.43 -9.51 2.65
C SER A 110 0.65 -9.56 3.96
N THR A 111 -0.58 -10.06 3.95
CA THR A 111 -1.43 -10.11 5.15
C THR A 111 -0.93 -11.07 6.22
N ASP A 112 -0.30 -12.18 5.82
CA ASP A 112 0.31 -13.17 6.74
C ASP A 112 1.49 -12.58 7.54
N ILE A 113 2.23 -11.64 6.94
CA ILE A 113 3.39 -10.98 7.58
C ILE A 113 2.96 -9.74 8.38
N LEU A 114 1.97 -9.01 7.88
CA LEU A 114 1.52 -7.77 8.51
C LEU A 114 0.80 -8.06 9.84
N PRO A 115 0.93 -7.19 10.87
CA PRO A 115 0.33 -7.45 12.18
C PRO A 115 -1.20 -7.50 12.12
N GLU A 116 -1.82 -8.50 12.74
CA GLU A 116 -3.29 -8.70 12.74
C GLU A 116 -4.06 -7.62 13.50
N GLN A 117 -3.41 -7.00 14.48
CA GLN A 117 -3.97 -5.95 15.32
C GLN A 117 -3.94 -4.56 14.67
N LYS A 118 -3.43 -4.44 13.43
CA LYS A 118 -3.35 -3.19 12.68
C LYS A 118 -4.10 -3.35 11.35
N PRO A 119 -4.92 -2.36 10.94
CA PRO A 119 -5.69 -2.46 9.71
C PRO A 119 -4.78 -2.59 8.48
N ARG A 120 -5.21 -3.45 7.55
CA ARG A 120 -4.54 -3.75 6.28
C ARG A 120 -5.40 -3.25 5.12
N TYR A 121 -4.89 -2.26 4.40
CA TYR A 121 -5.58 -1.58 3.31
C TYR A 121 -5.06 -2.06 1.95
N LEU A 122 -5.90 -2.68 1.13
CA LEU A 122 -5.55 -3.07 -0.25
C LEU A 122 -5.96 -1.98 -1.24
N MET A 123 -4.96 -1.36 -1.87
CA MET A 123 -5.16 -0.15 -2.68
C MET A 123 -5.65 -0.46 -4.10
N GLY A 124 -6.71 0.21 -4.53
CA GLY A 124 -7.20 0.22 -5.92
C GLY A 124 -7.90 -1.06 -6.38
N VAL A 125 -8.45 -1.85 -5.46
CA VAL A 125 -9.16 -3.12 -5.74
C VAL A 125 -10.65 -2.95 -5.46
N GLY A 126 -11.51 -3.35 -6.41
CA GLY A 126 -12.95 -3.15 -6.27
C GLY A 126 -13.88 -4.08 -7.02
N PHE A 127 -13.38 -5.13 -7.68
CA PHE A 127 -14.28 -6.16 -8.20
C PHE A 127 -14.87 -6.96 -7.03
N ALA A 128 -16.17 -7.20 -7.04
CA ALA A 128 -16.88 -7.82 -5.93
C ALA A 128 -16.26 -9.16 -5.48
N ALA A 129 -15.85 -10.01 -6.44
CA ALA A 129 -15.19 -11.28 -6.13
C ALA A 129 -13.83 -11.07 -5.41
N ASP A 130 -13.04 -10.08 -5.82
CA ASP A 130 -11.77 -9.77 -5.17
C ASP A 130 -11.98 -9.25 -3.76
N LEU A 131 -12.98 -8.40 -3.53
CA LEU A 131 -13.29 -7.89 -2.20
C LEU A 131 -13.59 -9.05 -1.23
N VAL A 132 -14.43 -9.99 -1.63
CA VAL A 132 -14.79 -11.16 -0.79
C VAL A 132 -13.56 -12.03 -0.51
N VAL A 133 -12.77 -12.36 -1.54
CA VAL A 133 -11.58 -13.19 -1.38
C VAL A 133 -10.53 -12.48 -0.52
N CYS A 134 -10.23 -11.21 -0.78
CA CYS A 134 -9.22 -10.46 -0.04
C CYS A 134 -9.63 -10.20 1.41
N CYS A 135 -10.93 -10.02 1.71
CA CYS A 135 -11.42 -10.03 3.09
C CYS A 135 -11.10 -11.35 3.79
N ALA A 136 -11.34 -12.49 3.11
CA ALA A 136 -11.00 -13.81 3.67
C ALA A 136 -9.48 -14.02 3.83
N LEU A 137 -8.67 -13.31 3.03
CA LEU A 137 -7.21 -13.29 3.16
C LEU A 137 -6.71 -12.30 4.24
N GLY A 138 -7.60 -11.59 4.94
CA GLY A 138 -7.25 -10.71 6.07
C GLY A 138 -7.00 -9.25 5.69
N VAL A 139 -7.58 -8.77 4.60
CA VAL A 139 -7.64 -7.34 4.25
C VAL A 139 -8.86 -6.68 4.89
N ASP A 140 -8.67 -5.47 5.44
CA ASP A 140 -9.69 -4.75 6.22
C ASP A 140 -10.27 -3.53 5.47
N MET A 141 -9.52 -2.95 4.53
CA MET A 141 -9.90 -1.73 3.81
C MET A 141 -9.64 -1.85 2.31
N PHE A 142 -10.47 -1.19 1.51
CA PHE A 142 -10.39 -1.16 0.05
C PHE A 142 -10.82 0.20 -0.48
N ASP A 143 -10.32 0.57 -1.66
CA ASP A 143 -10.84 1.66 -2.46
C ASP A 143 -10.87 1.27 -3.93
N CYS A 144 -11.86 1.77 -4.68
CA CYS A 144 -11.87 1.61 -6.13
C CYS A 144 -12.79 2.61 -6.80
N VAL A 145 -12.37 3.06 -7.98
CA VAL A 145 -13.17 3.93 -8.86
C VAL A 145 -14.20 3.15 -9.70
N PHE A 146 -14.14 1.80 -9.73
CA PHE A 146 -15.02 0.96 -10.54
C PHE A 146 -16.52 1.27 -10.36
N PRO A 147 -17.09 1.31 -9.13
CA PRO A 147 -18.51 1.58 -8.95
C PRO A 147 -18.93 2.95 -9.47
N THR A 148 -18.14 4.00 -9.24
CA THR A 148 -18.47 5.37 -9.69
C THR A 148 -18.28 5.55 -11.19
N ARG A 149 -17.28 4.89 -11.80
CA ARG A 149 -17.05 4.94 -13.26
C ARG A 149 -18.11 4.20 -14.06
N THR A 150 -18.65 3.11 -13.53
CA THR A 150 -19.64 2.27 -14.24
C THR A 150 -21.09 2.72 -14.00
N ALA A 151 -21.35 3.47 -12.93
CA ALA A 151 -22.68 4.00 -12.62
C ALA A 151 -23.29 4.92 -13.70
N VAL A 152 -22.47 5.53 -14.56
CA VAL A 152 -22.91 6.39 -15.67
C VAL A 152 -23.20 5.63 -16.98
N SER A 153 -23.11 4.30 -16.96
CA SER A 153 -23.39 3.43 -18.12
C SER A 153 -24.75 2.74 -17.95
N THR A 154 -25.83 3.50 -18.09
CA THR A 154 -27.20 3.01 -18.31
C THR A 154 -27.84 3.79 -19.43
#